data_AF-A0A9W4J217-F1
#
_entry.id   AF-A0A9W4J217-F1
#
_cell.length_a   1.000
_cell.length_b   1.000
_cell.length_c   1.000
_cell.angle_alpha   90.00
_cell.angle_beta   90.00
_cell.angle_gamma   90.00
#
_symmetry.space_group_name_H-M   'P 1'
#
loop_
_entity.id
_entity.type
_entity.pdbx_description
1 polymer ?
#
loop_
_entity_poly.entity_id
_entity_poly.type
_entity_poly.pdbx_seq_one_letter_code
_entity_poly.pdbx_strand_id
1 'polypeptide(L)'
;MFKRRQRLKTNDSWAQPYPKGGPSFRIIGFKDGISLVYFDVKTFADIIIAEYCLREIVQREQTLKNKIRIIQKIGTPEDLKKQAEQNKQAREILRRYSEAEYKLYGAEVRLPIGTVHKEYHSLRQSSTWYLRQELVDDCAKRGGCCSRNCGCCQTRHEQAVRNKGLGHCTPSCGCCASERGFEYSAKETQSFVNDLKARLYSDSPAYTVQMVEAFFLLPSVDKGLFRTIRKLRVKKKKKTTMKETQPSVQMILCVGAMLLAAGGPPSLSVYTSCP
;
A
#
# COMPACT_ATOMS: atom_id res chain seq x y z
N MET A 1 -7.06 26.36 19.28
CA MET A 1 -5.61 26.08 19.45
C MET A 1 -5.22 24.88 18.59
N PHE A 2 -4.70 25.13 17.38
CA PHE A 2 -4.20 24.09 16.48
C PHE A 2 -2.87 23.54 17.02
N LYS A 3 -2.79 22.24 17.34
CA LYS A 3 -1.50 21.61 17.64
C LYS A 3 -0.70 21.51 16.35
N ARG A 4 0.47 22.18 16.32
CA ARG A 4 1.48 22.09 15.25
C ARG A 4 1.63 20.64 14.79
N ARG A 5 1.44 20.40 13.47
CA ARG A 5 1.88 19.16 12.81
C ARG A 5 3.31 18.85 13.26
N GLN A 6 3.64 17.57 13.46
CA GLN A 6 5.04 17.14 13.32
C GLN A 6 5.40 17.39 11.84
N ARG A 7 5.72 18.64 11.50
CA ARG A 7 6.38 18.94 10.23
C ARG A 7 7.80 18.46 10.39
N LEU A 8 8.29 17.73 9.39
CA LEU A 8 9.72 17.60 9.19
C LEU A 8 10.30 19.01 9.22
N LYS A 9 11.16 19.28 10.20
CA LYS A 9 11.88 20.54 10.23
C LYS A 9 12.98 20.41 9.21
N THR A 10 12.74 21.04 8.07
CA THR A 10 13.75 21.35 7.10
C THR A 10 14.66 22.38 7.77
N ASN A 11 15.82 21.98 8.31
CA ASN A 11 16.77 22.97 8.75
C ASN A 11 17.25 23.70 7.49
N ASP A 12 17.33 25.04 7.49
CA ASP A 12 17.80 25.80 6.33
C ASP A 12 19.23 25.41 5.90
N SER A 13 19.91 24.58 6.70
CA SER A 13 21.17 23.91 6.40
C SER A 13 21.00 22.59 5.60
N TRP A 14 20.22 22.58 4.52
CA TRP A 14 20.12 21.42 3.61
C TRP A 14 21.46 21.04 2.96
N ALA A 15 22.42 21.94 3.02
CA ALA A 15 23.82 21.70 2.71
C ALA A 15 24.66 22.43 3.77
N GLN A 16 24.94 21.80 4.91
CA GLN A 16 26.20 22.16 5.56
C GLN A 16 27.29 21.56 4.66
N PRO A 17 28.15 22.38 4.03
CA PRO A 17 29.28 21.84 3.31
C PRO A 17 30.15 21.10 4.32
N TYR A 18 30.16 19.78 4.24
CA TYR A 18 31.19 18.98 4.88
C TYR A 18 32.56 19.38 4.29
N PRO A 19 33.67 19.08 4.99
CA PRO A 19 35.02 19.31 4.49
C PRO A 19 35.13 18.81 3.04
N LYS A 20 35.67 19.67 2.16
CA LYS A 20 35.75 19.42 0.72
C LYS A 20 36.34 18.03 0.45
N GLY A 21 35.57 17.13 -0.17
CA GLY A 21 36.04 15.81 -0.66
C GLY A 21 35.28 14.58 -0.14
N GLY A 22 34.34 14.71 0.80
CA GLY A 22 33.52 13.58 1.28
C GLY A 22 32.31 13.26 0.39
N PRO A 23 31.79 12.01 0.40
CA PRO A 23 30.52 11.68 -0.25
C PRO A 23 29.40 12.58 0.26
N SER A 24 28.65 13.19 -0.67
CA SER A 24 27.53 14.08 -0.36
C SER A 24 26.36 13.27 0.22
N PHE A 25 26.24 13.24 1.54
CA PHE A 25 25.08 12.66 2.21
C PHE A 25 23.99 13.73 2.33
N ARG A 26 22.79 13.43 1.81
CA ARG A 26 21.62 14.28 2.03
C ARG A 26 20.84 13.72 3.21
N ILE A 27 20.50 14.58 4.16
CA ILE A 27 20.01 14.15 5.46
C ILE A 27 18.60 14.66 5.73
N ILE A 28 17.72 13.81 6.27
CA ILE A 28 16.40 14.18 6.79
C ILE A 28 16.39 14.02 8.31
N GLY A 29 15.97 15.08 9.01
CA GLY A 29 15.85 15.11 10.47
C GLY A 29 14.46 14.71 10.98
N PHE A 30 14.40 13.76 11.91
CA PHE A 30 13.18 13.33 12.59
C PHE A 30 13.26 13.63 14.08
N LYS A 31 12.19 14.21 14.61
CA LYS A 31 12.10 14.46 16.05
C LYS A 31 11.54 13.22 16.75
N ASP A 32 12.41 12.50 17.46
CA ASP A 32 12.05 11.36 18.30
C ASP A 32 12.06 11.77 19.77
N GLY A 33 10.89 12.16 20.29
CA GLY A 33 10.78 12.75 21.61
C GLY A 33 11.55 14.07 21.74
N ILE A 34 12.69 14.02 22.44
CA ILE A 34 13.58 15.18 22.70
C ILE A 34 14.73 15.23 21.68
N SER A 35 15.12 14.10 21.10
CA SER A 35 16.28 14.00 20.20
C SER A 35 15.89 14.25 18.74
N LEU A 36 16.81 14.86 17.98
CA LEU A 36 16.73 14.98 16.54
C LEU A 36 17.65 13.92 15.92
N VAL A 37 17.07 12.98 15.19
CA VAL A 37 17.80 11.89 14.52
C VAL A 37 17.87 12.19 13.04
N TYR A 38 19.03 11.97 12.45
CA TYR A 38 19.37 12.31 11.09
C TYR A 38 19.58 11.05 10.26
N PHE A 39 18.97 10.98 9.08
CA PHE A 39 19.05 9.82 8.20
C PHE A 39 19.38 10.20 6.78
N ASP A 40 20.14 9.36 6.09
CA ASP A 40 20.38 9.50 4.66
C ASP A 40 19.07 9.36 3.87
N VAL A 41 18.82 10.32 2.97
CA VAL A 41 17.73 10.30 1.98
C VAL A 41 17.68 8.96 1.23
N LYS A 42 18.84 8.39 0.93
CA LYS A 42 18.98 7.11 0.24
C LYS A 42 18.19 5.98 0.92
N THR A 43 18.18 5.95 2.26
CA THR A 43 17.45 4.93 3.03
C THR A 43 15.95 4.96 2.72
N PHE A 44 15.35 6.14 2.65
CA PHE A 44 13.94 6.28 2.32
C PHE A 44 13.66 6.07 0.84
N ALA A 45 14.50 6.65 -0.02
CA ALA A 45 14.34 6.57 -1.46
C ALA A 45 14.36 5.11 -1.94
N ASP A 46 15.30 4.29 -1.44
CA ASP A 46 15.41 2.88 -1.79
C ASP A 46 14.11 2.10 -1.51
N ILE A 47 13.48 2.34 -0.35
CA ILE A 47 12.19 1.72 0.02
C ILE A 47 11.07 2.21 -0.90
N ILE A 48 10.96 3.53 -1.13
CA ILE A 48 9.92 4.11 -1.99
C ILE A 48 10.02 3.56 -3.43
N ILE A 49 11.25 3.41 -3.94
CA ILE A 49 11.53 2.83 -5.27
C ILE A 49 11.15 1.34 -5.29
N ALA A 50 11.54 0.57 -4.28
CA ALA A 50 11.22 -0.86 -4.20
C ALA A 50 9.70 -1.10 -4.14
N GLU A 51 8.98 -0.32 -3.32
CA GLU A 51 7.52 -0.30 -3.27
C GLU A 51 6.90 0.08 -4.62
N TYR A 52 7.45 1.10 -5.31
CA TYR A 52 6.98 1.48 -6.64
C TYR A 52 7.13 0.34 -7.65
N CYS A 53 8.28 -0.34 -7.68
CA CYS A 53 8.52 -1.48 -8.56
C CYS A 53 7.55 -2.63 -8.26
N LEU A 54 7.30 -2.95 -6.99
CA LEU A 54 6.30 -3.95 -6.60
C LEU A 54 4.90 -3.58 -7.09
N ARG A 55 4.48 -2.32 -6.88
CA ARG A 55 3.18 -1.82 -7.39
C ARG A 55 3.04 -1.98 -8.89
N GLU A 56 4.09 -1.67 -9.64
CA GLU A 56 4.08 -1.81 -11.08
C GLU A 56 3.91 -3.26 -11.53
N ILE A 57 4.63 -4.18 -10.89
CA ILE A 57 4.53 -5.62 -11.17
C ILE A 57 3.13 -6.14 -10.85
N VAL A 58 2.57 -5.78 -9.69
CA VAL A 58 1.20 -6.17 -9.29
C VAL A 58 0.16 -5.60 -10.26
N GLN A 59 0.32 -4.36 -10.71
CA GLN A 59 -0.59 -3.74 -11.68
C GLN A 59 -0.51 -4.43 -13.04
N ARG A 60 0.69 -4.80 -13.49
CA ARG A 60 0.87 -5.58 -14.72
C ARG A 60 0.24 -6.97 -14.60
N GLU A 61 0.38 -7.63 -13.45
CA GLU A 61 -0.25 -8.91 -13.16
C GLU A 61 -1.78 -8.81 -13.29
N GLN A 62 -2.38 -7.79 -12.67
CA GLN A 62 -3.83 -7.55 -12.74
C GLN A 62 -4.31 -7.28 -14.17
N THR A 63 -3.59 -6.44 -14.92
CA THR A 63 -3.90 -6.16 -16.33
C THR A 63 -3.85 -7.45 -17.16
N LEU A 64 -2.81 -8.28 -16.99
CA LEU A 64 -2.68 -9.55 -17.70
C LEU A 64 -3.80 -10.52 -17.34
N LYS A 65 -4.12 -10.68 -16.04
CA LYS A 65 -5.24 -11.54 -15.59
C LYS A 65 -6.58 -11.09 -16.17
N ASN A 66 -6.83 -9.78 -16.22
CA ASN A 66 -8.05 -9.25 -16.81
C ASN A 66 -8.12 -9.55 -18.32
N LYS A 67 -7.01 -9.40 -19.06
CA LYS A 67 -6.93 -9.78 -20.48
C LYS A 67 -7.22 -11.27 -20.70
N ILE A 68 -6.58 -12.15 -19.92
CA ILE A 68 -6.81 -13.60 -19.97
C ILE A 68 -8.29 -13.90 -19.73
N ARG A 69 -8.89 -13.31 -18.70
CA ARG A 69 -10.30 -13.50 -18.36
C ARG A 69 -11.24 -13.04 -19.48
N ILE A 70 -10.90 -11.95 -20.18
CA ILE A 70 -11.69 -11.47 -21.32
C ILE A 70 -11.58 -12.46 -22.49
N ILE A 71 -10.37 -12.90 -22.84
CA ILE A 71 -10.14 -13.88 -23.93
C ILE A 71 -10.87 -15.20 -23.64
N GLN A 72 -10.86 -15.69 -22.40
CA GLN A 72 -11.57 -16.91 -22.03
C GLN A 72 -13.10 -16.79 -22.18
N LYS A 73 -13.66 -15.59 -22.08
CA LYS A 73 -15.10 -15.36 -22.16
C LYS A 73 -15.60 -15.11 -23.58
N ILE A 74 -14.84 -14.35 -24.36
CA ILE A 74 -15.31 -13.82 -25.67
C ILE A 74 -14.24 -13.93 -26.77
N GLY A 75 -13.11 -14.60 -26.50
CA GLY A 75 -11.98 -14.67 -27.43
C GLY A 75 -12.23 -15.58 -28.62
N THR A 76 -11.54 -15.27 -29.72
CA THR A 76 -11.54 -16.10 -30.93
C THR A 76 -10.53 -17.27 -30.80
N PRO A 77 -10.59 -18.30 -31.66
CA PRO A 77 -9.57 -19.34 -31.70
C PRO A 77 -8.14 -18.81 -31.91
N GLU A 78 -7.99 -17.69 -32.64
CA GLU A 78 -6.72 -16.98 -32.80
C GLU A 78 -6.21 -16.37 -31.48
N ASP A 79 -7.11 -15.96 -30.59
CA ASP A 79 -6.74 -15.45 -29.26
C ASP A 79 -6.31 -16.55 -28.30
N LEU A 80 -6.80 -17.78 -28.49
CA LEU A 80 -6.32 -18.96 -27.74
C LEU A 80 -4.85 -19.27 -28.07
N LYS A 81 -4.39 -19.03 -29.30
CA LYS A 81 -2.96 -19.18 -29.65
C LYS A 81 -2.06 -18.19 -28.89
N LYS A 82 -2.59 -17.03 -28.49
CA LYS A 82 -1.88 -16.05 -27.65
C LYS A 82 -1.79 -16.48 -26.17
N GLN A 83 -2.50 -17.51 -25.75
CA GLN A 83 -2.52 -17.99 -24.36
C GLN A 83 -1.14 -18.51 -23.90
N ALA A 84 -0.38 -19.17 -24.78
CA ALA A 84 0.96 -19.65 -24.45
C ALA A 84 1.92 -18.49 -24.11
N GLU A 85 1.86 -17.40 -24.88
CA GLU A 85 2.64 -16.19 -24.64
C GLU A 85 2.19 -15.48 -23.35
N GLN A 86 0.89 -15.43 -23.07
CA GLN A 86 0.37 -14.88 -21.82
C GLN A 86 0.82 -15.68 -20.59
N ASN A 87 0.86 -17.02 -20.70
CA ASN A 87 1.38 -17.88 -19.64
C ASN A 87 2.88 -17.66 -19.41
N LYS A 88 3.65 -17.42 -20.47
CA LYS A 88 5.07 -17.03 -20.38
C LYS A 88 5.23 -15.71 -19.63
N GLN A 89 4.42 -14.70 -19.96
CA GLN A 89 4.43 -13.41 -19.27
C GLN A 89 4.03 -13.53 -17.79
N ALA A 90 3.04 -14.38 -17.47
CA ALA A 90 2.64 -14.62 -16.09
C ALA A 90 3.78 -15.21 -15.26
N ARG A 91 4.54 -16.18 -15.80
CA ARG A 91 5.73 -16.74 -15.14
C ARG A 91 6.82 -15.69 -14.91
N GLU A 92 7.08 -14.84 -15.90
CA GLU A 92 8.05 -13.76 -15.76
C GLU A 92 7.64 -12.73 -14.70
N ILE A 93 6.35 -12.42 -14.60
CA ILE A 93 5.82 -11.56 -13.53
C ILE A 93 6.07 -12.16 -12.15
N LEU A 94 5.88 -13.47 -11.97
CA LEU A 94 6.16 -14.13 -10.69
C LEU A 94 7.63 -14.03 -10.29
N ARG A 95 8.55 -14.26 -11.24
CA ARG A 95 9.99 -14.13 -11.01
C ARG A 95 10.35 -12.71 -10.59
N ARG A 96 9.90 -11.70 -11.37
CA ARG A 96 10.13 -10.29 -11.07
C ARG A 96 9.53 -9.86 -9.73
N TYR A 97 8.36 -10.39 -9.38
CA TYR A 97 7.71 -10.11 -8.11
C TYR A 97 8.58 -10.60 -6.94
N SER A 98 9.07 -11.85 -6.99
CA SER A 98 9.97 -12.40 -5.99
C SER A 98 11.26 -11.57 -5.85
N GLU A 99 11.89 -11.21 -6.96
CA GLU A 99 13.08 -10.35 -6.96
C GLU A 99 12.80 -8.96 -6.34
N ALA A 100 11.63 -8.39 -6.62
CA ALA A 100 11.22 -7.10 -6.08
C ALA A 100 10.89 -7.15 -4.58
N GLU A 101 10.29 -8.26 -4.11
CA GLU A 101 10.07 -8.49 -2.67
C GLU A 101 11.39 -8.60 -1.91
N TYR A 102 12.38 -9.31 -2.47
CA TYR A 102 13.71 -9.41 -1.89
C TYR A 102 14.40 -8.02 -1.82
N LYS A 103 14.29 -7.22 -2.88
CA LYS A 103 14.80 -5.84 -2.89
C LYS A 103 14.12 -4.95 -1.86
N LEU A 104 12.80 -5.07 -1.70
CA LEU A 104 12.07 -4.34 -0.66
C LEU A 104 12.54 -4.77 0.72
N TYR A 105 12.60 -6.08 1.01
CA TYR A 105 13.11 -6.60 2.27
C TYR A 105 14.52 -6.06 2.58
N GLY A 106 15.42 -6.12 1.60
CA GLY A 106 16.78 -5.59 1.74
C GLY A 106 16.79 -4.08 2.05
N ALA A 107 15.86 -3.30 1.53
CA ALA A 107 15.72 -1.87 1.85
C ALA A 107 15.11 -1.65 3.24
N GLU A 108 14.12 -2.46 3.62
CA GLU A 108 13.45 -2.40 4.93
C GLU A 108 14.41 -2.70 6.08
N VAL A 109 15.32 -3.68 5.94
CA VAL A 109 16.30 -4.00 7.00
C VAL A 109 17.33 -2.87 7.22
N ARG A 110 17.50 -1.97 6.24
CA ARG A 110 18.36 -0.77 6.39
C ARG A 110 17.65 0.37 7.07
N LEU A 111 16.33 0.29 7.27
CA LEU A 111 15.57 1.31 7.97
C LEU A 111 15.94 1.30 9.46
N PRO A 112 16.43 2.41 10.02
CA PRO A 112 16.92 2.42 11.40
C PRO A 112 15.83 2.07 12.40
N ILE A 113 16.17 1.18 13.34
CA ILE A 113 15.26 0.79 14.43
C ILE A 113 14.90 2.04 15.23
N GLY A 114 13.59 2.27 15.42
CA GLY A 114 13.10 3.45 16.12
C GLY A 114 11.67 3.80 15.72
N THR A 115 11.29 5.05 15.97
CA THR A 115 9.94 5.56 15.68
C THR A 115 9.59 5.47 14.20
N VAL A 116 10.50 5.89 13.31
CA VAL A 116 10.29 5.81 11.85
C VAL A 116 10.02 4.38 11.38
N HIS A 117 10.82 3.41 11.85
CA HIS A 117 10.61 2.00 11.52
C HIS A 117 9.25 1.48 12.03
N LYS A 118 8.89 1.80 13.27
CA LYS A 118 7.59 1.42 13.85
C LYS A 118 6.41 2.01 13.07
N GLU A 119 6.48 3.29 12.72
CA GLU A 119 5.44 3.98 11.96
C GLU A 119 5.32 3.44 10.54
N TYR A 120 6.44 3.19 9.86
CA TYR A 120 6.47 2.54 8.55
C TYR A 120 5.69 1.20 8.57
N HIS A 121 6.02 0.30 9.50
CA HIS A 121 5.34 -1.00 9.60
C HIS A 121 3.89 -0.88 10.05
N SER A 122 3.58 0.02 10.98
CA SER A 122 2.21 0.27 11.43
C SER A 122 1.31 0.76 10.30
N LEU A 123 1.82 1.61 9.40
CA LEU A 123 1.08 2.02 8.19
C LEU A 123 0.73 0.81 7.32
N ARG A 124 1.67 -0.12 7.08
CA ARG A 124 1.44 -1.27 6.16
C ARG A 124 0.51 -2.34 6.73
N GLN A 125 0.18 -2.29 8.02
CA GLN A 125 -0.87 -3.14 8.60
C GLN A 125 -2.26 -2.78 8.04
N SER A 126 -2.45 -1.55 7.56
CA SER A 126 -3.69 -1.14 6.89
C SER A 126 -3.62 -1.46 5.40
N SER A 127 -4.56 -2.23 4.87
CA SER A 127 -4.68 -2.48 3.43
C SER A 127 -4.98 -1.23 2.60
N THR A 128 -5.34 -0.12 3.25
CA THR A 128 -5.68 1.17 2.62
C THR A 128 -4.63 2.27 2.90
N TRP A 129 -3.45 1.92 3.44
CA TRP A 129 -2.39 2.89 3.78
C TRP A 129 -2.01 3.82 2.63
N TYR A 130 -2.13 3.32 1.40
CA TYR A 130 -1.77 4.06 0.20
C TYR A 130 -2.82 5.09 -0.22
N LEU A 131 -4.04 5.06 0.34
CA LEU A 131 -5.13 6.01 0.04
C LEU A 131 -5.02 7.33 0.83
N ARG A 132 -3.85 7.59 1.40
CA ARG A 132 -3.53 8.85 2.03
C ARG A 132 -3.58 10.01 1.03
N GLN A 133 -4.03 11.17 1.52
CA GLN A 133 -4.23 12.35 0.67
C GLN A 133 -2.95 12.74 -0.09
N GLU A 134 -1.78 12.63 0.54
CA GLU A 134 -0.50 12.97 -0.08
C GLU A 134 -0.20 12.11 -1.32
N LEU A 135 -0.60 10.84 -1.30
CA LEU A 135 -0.39 9.88 -2.40
C LEU A 135 -1.50 9.97 -3.46
N VAL A 136 -2.73 10.28 -3.02
CA VAL A 136 -3.85 10.60 -3.91
C VAL A 136 -3.53 11.85 -4.75
N ASP A 137 -3.03 12.89 -4.09
CA ASP A 137 -2.63 14.15 -4.73
C ASP A 137 -1.47 13.95 -5.70
N ASP A 138 -0.45 13.17 -5.31
CA ASP A 138 0.65 12.82 -6.23
C ASP A 138 0.14 12.07 -7.46
N CYS A 139 -0.75 11.09 -7.27
CA CYS A 139 -1.37 10.37 -8.38
C CYS A 139 -2.15 11.30 -9.31
N ALA A 140 -2.95 12.22 -8.75
CA ALA A 140 -3.74 13.16 -9.54
C ALA A 140 -2.85 14.16 -10.30
N LYS A 141 -1.82 14.73 -9.65
CA LYS A 141 -0.88 15.68 -10.26
C LYS A 141 -0.09 15.08 -11.43
N ARG A 142 0.14 13.77 -11.42
CA ARG A 142 0.78 13.03 -12.53
C ARG A 142 -0.21 12.61 -13.64
N GLY A 143 -1.46 13.07 -13.59
CA GLY A 143 -2.50 12.67 -14.56
C GLY A 143 -2.99 11.23 -14.39
N GLY A 144 -2.84 10.66 -13.20
CA GLY A 144 -3.22 9.29 -12.89
C GLY A 144 -4.73 9.08 -12.71
N CYS A 145 -5.12 7.87 -12.32
CA CYS A 145 -6.52 7.49 -12.11
C CYS A 145 -7.28 8.40 -11.11
N CYS A 146 -6.57 8.99 -10.13
CA CYS A 146 -7.16 9.87 -9.14
C CYS A 146 -7.61 11.23 -9.68
N SER A 147 -7.05 11.72 -10.80
CA SER A 147 -7.58 12.96 -11.42
C SER A 147 -8.86 12.71 -12.23
N ARG A 148 -9.07 11.47 -12.68
CA ARG A 148 -10.25 11.06 -13.47
C ARG A 148 -11.39 10.48 -12.64
N ASN A 149 -11.17 10.25 -11.34
CA ASN A 149 -12.15 9.63 -10.45
C ASN A 149 -12.71 8.28 -10.93
N CYS A 150 -11.92 7.47 -11.63
CA CYS A 150 -12.37 6.16 -12.14
C CYS A 150 -12.52 5.07 -11.05
N GLY A 151 -12.18 5.37 -9.80
CA GLY A 151 -12.36 4.47 -8.65
C GLY A 151 -11.35 3.31 -8.51
N CYS A 152 -10.56 3.01 -9.54
CA CYS A 152 -9.71 1.81 -9.53
C CYS A 152 -8.54 1.86 -8.52
N CYS A 153 -8.14 3.06 -8.07
CA CYS A 153 -7.16 3.17 -6.99
C CYS A 153 -7.80 2.81 -5.65
N GLN A 154 -9.02 3.28 -5.38
CA GLN A 154 -9.73 3.09 -4.13
C GLN A 154 -10.08 1.62 -3.87
N THR A 155 -10.54 0.92 -4.89
CA THR A 155 -10.99 -0.49 -4.80
C THR A 155 -9.86 -1.50 -4.96
N ARG A 156 -8.61 -1.05 -5.16
CA ARG A 156 -7.48 -1.97 -5.42
C ARG A 156 -7.25 -2.96 -4.29
N HIS A 157 -7.48 -2.55 -3.03
CA HIS A 157 -7.31 -3.42 -1.87
C HIS A 157 -8.32 -4.58 -1.84
N GLU A 158 -9.48 -4.44 -2.47
CA GLU A 158 -10.52 -5.48 -2.56
C GLU A 158 -10.14 -6.56 -3.60
N GLN A 159 -9.39 -6.17 -4.62
CA GLN A 159 -8.99 -7.03 -5.75
C GLN A 159 -7.57 -7.58 -5.61
N ALA A 160 -6.86 -7.20 -4.55
CA ALA A 160 -5.48 -7.59 -4.36
C ALA A 160 -5.35 -9.00 -3.82
N VAL A 161 -4.68 -9.86 -4.59
CA VAL A 161 -4.24 -11.19 -4.14
C VAL A 161 -2.97 -11.10 -3.31
N ARG A 162 -2.15 -10.06 -3.55
CA ARG A 162 -0.89 -9.80 -2.86
C ARG A 162 -1.10 -8.82 -1.71
N ASN A 163 -0.40 -9.04 -0.60
CA ASN A 163 -0.35 -8.12 0.54
C ASN A 163 0.62 -6.94 0.32
N LYS A 164 1.59 -7.09 -0.60
CA LYS A 164 2.55 -6.05 -1.01
C LYS A 164 2.23 -5.51 -2.40
N GLY A 165 2.82 -4.36 -2.74
CA GLY A 165 2.58 -3.72 -4.04
C GLY A 165 1.19 -3.08 -4.18
N LEU A 166 0.57 -2.71 -3.05
CA LEU A 166 -0.65 -1.91 -3.05
C LEU A 166 -0.31 -0.43 -3.25
N GLY A 167 -1.08 0.27 -4.07
CA GLY A 167 -0.94 1.72 -4.23
C GLY A 167 -1.62 2.32 -5.45
N HIS A 168 -1.30 3.59 -5.68
CA HIS A 168 -1.79 4.34 -6.84
C HIS A 168 -1.20 3.85 -8.16
N CYS A 169 -1.81 4.27 -9.27
CA CYS A 169 -1.43 3.81 -10.59
C CYS A 169 0.03 4.15 -10.94
N THR A 170 0.70 3.16 -11.50
CA THR A 170 1.96 3.28 -12.25
C THR A 170 1.63 3.23 -13.75
N PRO A 171 2.63 3.37 -14.64
CA PRO A 171 2.45 3.24 -16.09
C PRO A 171 1.87 1.88 -16.53
N SER A 172 1.97 0.84 -15.69
CA SER A 172 1.43 -0.51 -15.93
C SER A 172 -0.04 -0.69 -15.49
N CYS A 173 -0.69 0.35 -15.01
CA CYS A 173 -2.10 0.31 -14.65
C CYS A 173 -2.99 0.10 -15.89
N GLY A 174 -3.76 -0.99 -15.93
CA GLY A 174 -4.66 -1.30 -17.04
C GLY A 174 -5.70 -0.21 -17.32
N CYS A 175 -6.27 0.42 -16.29
CA CYS A 175 -7.20 1.55 -16.48
C CYS A 175 -6.51 2.75 -17.15
N CYS A 176 -5.29 3.10 -16.74
CA CYS A 176 -4.52 4.15 -17.42
C CYS A 176 -4.13 3.76 -18.85
N ALA A 177 -3.81 2.49 -19.11
CA ALA A 177 -3.47 2.01 -20.44
C ALA A 177 -4.68 2.07 -21.38
N SER A 178 -5.86 1.66 -20.92
CA SER A 178 -7.12 1.76 -21.67
C SER A 178 -7.47 3.21 -22.01
N GLU A 179 -7.38 4.12 -21.04
CA GLU A 179 -7.62 5.56 -21.26
C GLU A 179 -6.65 6.14 -22.32
N ARG A 180 -5.38 5.74 -22.24
CA ARG A 180 -4.33 6.24 -23.13
C ARG A 180 -4.34 5.59 -24.51
N GLY A 181 -5.00 4.44 -24.66
CA GLY A 181 -5.03 3.64 -25.89
C GLY A 181 -3.79 2.78 -26.17
N PHE A 182 -2.80 2.73 -25.26
CA PHE A 182 -1.61 1.89 -25.42
C PHE A 182 -0.95 1.50 -24.10
N GLU A 183 -0.12 0.45 -24.16
CA GLU A 183 0.75 0.01 -23.06
C GLU A 183 2.19 0.44 -23.31
N TYR A 184 2.89 0.84 -22.24
CA TYR A 184 4.32 1.14 -22.35
C TYR A 184 5.12 -0.16 -22.50
N SER A 185 6.17 -0.11 -23.32
CA SER A 185 7.20 -1.13 -23.37
C SER A 185 7.94 -1.26 -22.04
N ALA A 186 8.72 -2.34 -21.88
CA ALA A 186 9.56 -2.51 -20.70
C ALA A 186 10.60 -1.37 -20.53
N LYS A 187 11.15 -0.87 -21.65
CA LYS A 187 12.13 0.22 -21.66
C LYS A 187 11.51 1.55 -21.21
N GLU A 188 10.34 1.89 -21.73
CA GLU A 188 9.60 3.09 -21.31
C GLU A 188 9.16 2.97 -19.85
N THR A 189 8.68 1.80 -19.44
CA THR A 189 8.32 1.55 -18.04
C THR A 189 9.52 1.79 -17.10
N GLN A 190 10.71 1.35 -17.50
CA GLN A 190 11.95 1.59 -16.75
C GLN A 190 12.35 3.08 -16.70
N SER A 191 12.00 3.89 -17.71
CA SER A 191 12.28 5.34 -17.66
C SER A 191 11.48 6.02 -16.56
N PHE A 192 10.22 5.62 -16.33
CA PHE A 192 9.44 6.16 -15.20
C PHE A 192 10.05 5.85 -13.83
N VAL A 193 10.67 4.67 -13.67
CA VAL A 193 11.41 4.33 -12.44
C VAL A 193 12.64 5.23 -12.30
N ASN A 194 13.34 5.52 -13.40
CA ASN A 194 14.48 6.43 -13.40
C ASN A 194 14.05 7.88 -13.11
N ASP A 195 12.91 8.32 -13.63
CA ASP A 195 12.35 9.64 -13.35
C ASP A 195 11.92 9.77 -11.88
N LEU A 196 11.36 8.70 -11.30
CA LEU A 196 11.08 8.66 -9.87
C LEU A 196 12.37 8.77 -9.05
N LYS A 197 13.42 8.01 -9.42
CA LYS A 197 14.74 8.11 -8.78
C LYS A 197 15.27 9.54 -8.86
N ALA A 198 15.28 10.15 -10.05
CA ALA A 198 15.75 11.51 -10.25
C ALA A 198 15.01 12.53 -9.36
N ARG A 199 13.68 12.38 -9.21
CA ARG A 199 12.89 13.24 -8.32
C ARG A 199 13.15 13.00 -6.83
N LEU A 200 13.39 11.76 -6.40
CA LEU A 200 13.74 11.44 -5.00
C LEU A 200 15.17 11.87 -4.64
N TYR A 201 16.06 11.88 -5.63
CA TYR A 201 17.44 12.30 -5.51
C TYR A 201 17.67 13.70 -6.12
N SER A 202 16.64 14.54 -6.28
CA SER A 202 16.84 15.93 -6.72
C SER A 202 17.40 16.80 -5.61
N ASP A 203 18.15 17.84 -5.96
CA ASP A 203 18.70 18.80 -4.97
C ASP A 203 17.58 19.52 -4.20
N SER A 204 16.41 19.70 -4.84
CA SER A 204 15.22 20.14 -4.14
C SER A 204 14.69 19.01 -3.24
N PRO A 205 14.59 19.22 -1.92
CA PRO A 205 14.09 18.20 -1.01
C PRO A 205 12.56 18.08 -1.04
N ALA A 206 11.83 18.98 -1.72
CA ALA A 206 10.38 19.11 -1.60
C ALA A 206 9.63 17.80 -1.92
N TYR A 207 9.98 17.16 -3.04
CA TYR A 207 9.34 15.91 -3.44
C TYR A 207 9.70 14.76 -2.50
N THR A 208 10.98 14.64 -2.12
CA THR A 208 11.45 13.61 -1.19
C THR A 208 10.82 13.75 0.18
N VAL A 209 10.75 14.96 0.73
CA VAL A 209 10.08 15.26 1.99
C VAL A 209 8.61 14.85 1.92
N GLN A 210 7.88 15.26 0.87
CA GLN A 210 6.49 14.85 0.68
C GLN A 210 6.32 13.32 0.67
N MET A 211 7.16 12.62 -0.08
CA MET A 211 7.10 11.15 -0.15
C MET A 211 7.48 10.50 1.18
N VAL A 212 8.45 11.05 1.91
CA VAL A 212 8.84 10.54 3.22
C VAL A 212 7.71 10.73 4.24
N GLU A 213 7.04 11.88 4.27
CA GLU A 213 5.88 12.08 5.15
C GLU A 213 4.74 11.10 4.80
N ALA A 214 4.51 10.85 3.51
CA ALA A 214 3.46 9.95 3.05
C ALA A 214 3.76 8.46 3.32
N PHE A 215 5.03 8.06 3.26
CA PHE A 215 5.42 6.65 3.43
C PHE A 215 5.84 6.30 4.85
N PHE A 216 6.34 7.22 5.67
CA PHE A 216 6.99 6.85 6.93
C PHE A 216 6.36 7.48 8.16
N LEU A 217 5.57 8.54 8.00
CA LEU A 217 4.95 9.21 9.14
C LEU A 217 3.48 8.87 9.24
N LEU A 218 2.99 8.53 10.44
CA LEU A 218 1.55 8.41 10.64
C LEU A 218 0.87 9.74 10.34
N PRO A 219 -0.32 9.74 9.69
CA PRO A 219 -1.07 10.97 9.51
C PRO A 219 -1.25 11.63 10.88
N SER A 220 -0.93 12.91 10.98
CA SER A 220 -1.05 13.65 12.24
C SER A 220 -2.53 13.72 12.59
N VAL A 221 -3.03 12.69 13.27
CA VAL A 221 -4.44 12.69 13.60
C VAL A 221 -4.62 13.77 14.63
N ASP A 222 -5.53 14.69 14.35
CA ASP A 222 -5.90 15.67 15.34
C ASP A 222 -6.32 14.90 16.59
N LYS A 223 -5.48 14.94 17.63
CA LYS A 223 -5.69 14.19 18.87
C LYS A 223 -7.03 14.60 19.50
N GLY A 224 -7.59 15.75 19.12
CA GLY A 224 -8.96 16.16 19.43
C GLY A 224 -10.01 15.22 18.84
N LEU A 225 -9.90 14.85 17.55
CA LEU A 225 -10.88 14.01 16.86
C LEU A 225 -10.91 12.58 17.44
N PHE A 226 -9.75 11.97 17.72
CA PHE A 226 -9.71 10.65 18.36
C PHE A 226 -10.26 10.65 19.78
N ARG A 227 -10.02 11.72 20.57
CA ARG A 227 -10.65 11.87 21.89
C ARG A 227 -12.17 11.99 21.77
N THR A 228 -12.67 12.71 20.77
CA THR A 228 -14.10 12.84 20.49
C THR A 228 -14.70 11.50 20.07
N ILE A 229 -14.09 10.77 19.13
CA ILE A 229 -14.55 9.44 18.69
C ILE A 229 -14.55 8.44 19.86
N ARG A 230 -13.50 8.45 20.72
CA ARG A 230 -13.44 7.59 21.90
C ARG A 230 -14.54 7.95 22.92
N LYS A 231 -14.80 9.24 23.17
CA LYS A 231 -15.91 9.69 24.02
C LYS A 231 -17.27 9.26 23.45
N LEU A 232 -17.47 9.36 22.13
CA LEU A 232 -18.71 8.93 21.47
C LEU A 232 -18.92 7.42 21.55
N ARG A 233 -17.85 6.60 21.39
CA ARG A 233 -17.92 5.14 21.57
C ARG A 233 -18.24 4.73 23.02
N VAL A 234 -17.65 5.40 24.01
CA VAL A 234 -17.96 5.16 25.43
C VAL A 234 -19.40 5.56 25.78
N LYS A 235 -19.88 6.70 25.27
CA LYS A 235 -21.28 7.14 25.44
C LYS A 235 -22.27 6.17 24.79
N LYS A 236 -21.96 5.68 23.58
CA LYS A 236 -22.79 4.68 22.89
C LYS A 236 -22.85 3.37 23.70
N LYS A 237 -21.70 2.89 24.23
CA LYS A 237 -21.64 1.69 25.07
C LYS A 237 -22.48 1.81 26.35
N LYS A 238 -22.39 2.95 27.07
CA LYS A 238 -23.25 3.24 28.25
C LYS A 238 -24.74 3.30 27.91
N LYS A 239 -25.11 3.87 26.75
CA LYS A 239 -26.51 3.96 26.32
C LYS A 239 -27.10 2.60 25.94
N THR A 240 -26.27 1.67 25.46
CA THR A 240 -26.68 0.28 25.21
C THR A 240 -26.84 -0.50 26.53
N THR A 241 -25.97 -0.30 27.52
CA THR A 241 -26.08 -0.99 28.82
C THR A 241 -27.28 -0.52 29.65
N MET A 242 -27.74 0.72 29.49
CA MET A 242 -28.95 1.22 30.17
C MET A 242 -30.28 0.82 29.52
N LYS A 243 -30.26 0.24 28.31
CA LYS A 243 -31.48 -0.28 27.65
C LYS A 243 -31.77 -1.75 27.95
N GLU A 244 -30.89 -2.43 28.67
CA GLU A 244 -30.98 -3.87 28.99
C GLU A 244 -31.42 -4.15 30.44
N THR A 245 -31.95 -3.14 31.14
CA THR A 245 -32.56 -3.27 32.47
C THR A 245 -34.03 -2.84 32.43
N GLN A 246 -34.83 -3.56 31.64
CA GLN A 246 -36.28 -3.67 31.88
C GLN A 246 -36.56 -5.15 32.21
N PRO A 247 -37.12 -5.47 33.38
CA PRO A 247 -37.53 -6.84 33.67
C PRO A 247 -38.75 -7.18 32.81
N SER A 248 -38.57 -8.07 31.84
CA SER A 248 -39.68 -8.64 31.09
C SER A 248 -40.40 -9.65 31.98
N VAL A 249 -41.66 -9.36 32.27
CA VAL A 249 -42.63 -10.25 32.89
C VAL A 249 -42.79 -11.52 32.02
N GLN A 250 -42.81 -12.66 32.70
CA GLN A 250 -42.99 -14.01 32.17
C GLN A 250 -44.20 -14.15 31.22
N MET A 251 -44.04 -14.97 30.18
CA MET A 251 -45.11 -15.89 29.80
C MET A 251 -44.52 -17.23 29.30
N ILE A 252 -45.10 -18.30 29.85
CA ILE A 252 -44.78 -19.72 29.73
C ILE A 252 -45.58 -20.34 28.57
N LEU A 253 -45.01 -21.37 27.92
CA LEU A 253 -45.61 -22.58 27.27
C LEU A 253 -44.77 -22.90 26.01
N CYS A 254 -44.07 -24.01 25.80
CA CYS A 254 -44.27 -25.47 25.97
C CYS A 254 -44.18 -26.18 24.60
N VAL A 255 -43.21 -27.11 24.51
CA VAL A 255 -43.26 -28.45 23.88
C VAL A 255 -43.16 -28.62 22.34
N GLY A 256 -42.26 -29.54 21.95
CA GLY A 256 -42.26 -30.30 20.68
C GLY A 256 -40.86 -30.40 20.04
N ALA A 257 -39.94 -31.25 20.48
CA ALA A 257 -39.79 -32.70 20.22
C ALA A 257 -39.37 -33.08 18.77
N MET A 258 -38.18 -33.70 18.70
CA MET A 258 -37.66 -34.71 17.74
C MET A 258 -37.45 -34.34 16.25
N LEU A 259 -36.22 -34.53 15.73
CA LEU A 259 -35.80 -35.77 15.04
C LEU A 259 -34.31 -35.75 14.62
N LEU A 260 -33.78 -36.97 14.45
CA LEU A 260 -32.41 -37.42 14.21
C LEU A 260 -31.93 -37.26 12.75
N ALA A 261 -30.59 -37.21 12.58
CA ALA A 261 -29.74 -37.94 11.61
C ALA A 261 -28.50 -37.09 11.24
N ALA A 262 -27.30 -37.41 11.72
CA ALA A 262 -26.38 -38.44 11.20
C ALA A 262 -25.88 -38.15 9.77
N GLY A 263 -24.66 -37.60 9.66
CA GLY A 263 -23.91 -37.44 8.42
C GLY A 263 -22.47 -37.07 8.73
N GLY A 264 -21.57 -38.06 8.67
CA GLY A 264 -20.15 -37.93 9.05
C GLY A 264 -19.31 -37.12 8.05
N PRO A 265 -18.12 -36.65 8.47
CA PRO A 265 -17.20 -35.93 7.59
C PRO A 265 -16.31 -36.89 6.78
N PRO A 266 -16.01 -36.57 5.50
CA PRO A 266 -15.01 -37.31 4.76
C PRO A 266 -13.58 -36.92 5.17
N SER A 267 -12.75 -37.96 5.17
CA SER A 267 -11.31 -38.04 5.37
C SER A 267 -10.48 -36.95 4.67
N LEU A 268 -9.62 -36.29 5.45
CA LEU A 268 -8.49 -35.49 4.93
C LEU A 268 -7.29 -36.42 4.67
N SER A 269 -6.95 -36.57 3.40
CA SER A 269 -5.74 -37.26 2.93
C SER A 269 -4.52 -36.33 2.99
N VAL A 270 -3.52 -36.76 3.76
CA VAL A 270 -2.08 -36.77 3.49
C VAL A 270 -1.60 -35.87 2.33
N TYR A 271 -0.86 -34.80 2.68
CA TYR A 271 0.16 -34.22 1.79
C TYR A 271 1.55 -34.58 2.33
N THR A 272 2.25 -35.39 1.55
CA THR A 272 3.67 -35.69 1.65
C THR A 272 4.51 -34.51 1.17
N SER A 273 5.49 -34.13 2.01
CA SER A 273 6.85 -33.67 1.68
C SER A 273 7.16 -33.15 0.28
N CYS A 274 7.64 -31.90 0.20
CA CYS A 274 8.47 -31.40 -0.89
C CYS A 274 9.97 -31.64 -0.59
N PRO A 275 10.81 -31.86 -1.63
CA PRO A 275 12.27 -31.96 -1.54
C PRO A 275 12.95 -30.63 -1.24
#